data_AF-A0A194RIK9-F1
#
_entry.id   AF-A0A194RIK9-F1
#
_cell.length_a   1.000
_cell.length_b   1.000
_cell.length_c   1.000
_cell.angle_alpha   90.00
_cell.angle_beta   90.00
_cell.angle_gamma   90.00
#
_symmetry.space_group_name_H-M   'P 1'
#
loop_
_entity.id
_entity.type
_entity.pdbx_description
1 polymer ?
#
loop_
_entity_poly.entity_id
_entity_poly.type
_entity_poly.pdbx_seq_one_letter_code
_entity_poly.pdbx_strand_id
1 'polypeptide(L)' 'MLQEQGFKLTASCGSGTAGGAAELKPGVDSEENRWNHYNEFVFVRE' A
#
# COMPACT_ATOMS: atom_id res chain seq x y z
N MET A 1 10.49 -16.95 -4.65
CA MET A 1 9.23 -16.16 -4.73
C MET A 1 8.10 -16.86 -3.99
N LEU A 2 7.06 -16.17 -3.48
CA LEU A 2 5.99 -16.76 -2.65
C LEU A 2 5.29 -17.95 -3.34
N GLN A 3 5.04 -17.84 -4.65
CA GLN A 3 4.43 -18.89 -5.45
C GLN A 3 5.29 -20.17 -5.51
N GLU A 4 6.62 -20.04 -5.63
CA GLU A 4 7.55 -21.19 -5.62
C GLU A 4 7.60 -21.88 -4.24
N GLN A 5 7.17 -21.20 -3.18
CA GLN A 5 7.12 -21.70 -1.81
C GLN A 5 5.74 -22.26 -1.42
N GLY A 6 4.85 -22.43 -2.40
CA GLY A 6 3.52 -23.04 -2.23
C GLY A 6 2.44 -22.10 -1.71
N PHE A 7 2.71 -20.80 -1.60
CA PHE A 7 1.68 -19.83 -1.21
C PHE A 7 0.77 -19.48 -2.38
N LYS A 8 -0.53 -19.32 -2.11
CA LYS A 8 -1.57 -18.91 -3.06
C LYS A 8 -2.10 -17.53 -2.66
N LEU A 9 -2.28 -16.64 -3.63
CA LEU A 9 -2.97 -15.36 -3.42
C LEU A 9 -4.44 -15.62 -3.11
N THR A 10 -4.94 -15.12 -1.99
CA THR A 10 -6.33 -15.32 -1.55
C THR A 10 -7.16 -14.04 -1.53
N ALA A 11 -6.54 -12.88 -1.38
CA ALA A 11 -7.23 -11.60 -1.34
C ALA A 11 -6.27 -10.46 -1.70
N SER A 12 -6.85 -9.35 -2.14
CA SER A 12 -6.13 -8.09 -2.32
C SER A 12 -7.03 -6.92 -1.96
N CYS A 13 -6.45 -5.88 -1.41
CA CYS A 13 -7.14 -4.64 -1.13
C CYS A 13 -6.25 -3.46 -1.53
N GLY A 14 -6.88 -2.41 -2.07
CA GLY A 14 -6.25 -1.12 -2.23
C GLY A 14 -6.88 -0.17 -1.23
N SER A 15 -6.04 0.52 -0.45
CA SER A 15 -6.48 1.58 0.43
C SER A 15 -5.76 2.87 0.08
N GLY A 16 -6.44 3.98 0.28
CA GLY A 16 -5.87 5.31 0.09
C GLY A 16 -6.21 6.17 1.28
N THR A 17 -5.24 6.94 1.74
CA THR A 17 -5.50 7.99 2.72
C THR A 17 -5.27 9.33 2.03
N ALA A 18 -6.27 10.21 2.03
CA ALA A 18 -6.02 11.59 1.69
C ALA A 18 -5.01 12.14 2.70
N GLY A 19 -3.91 12.75 2.23
CA GLY A 19 -3.09 13.59 3.09
C GLY A 19 -3.99 14.71 3.61
N GLY A 20 -4.39 14.65 4.89
CA GLY A 20 -5.17 15.71 5.51
C GLY A 20 -4.44 17.05 5.41
N ALA A 21 -5.13 18.15 5.72
CA ALA A 21 -4.60 19.52 5.72
C ALA A 21 -3.53 19.78 6.81
N ALA A 22 -2.70 18.79 7.12
CA ALA A 22 -1.52 18.91 7.95
C ALA A 22 -0.37 19.49 7.12
N GLU A 23 0.42 20.36 7.73
CA GLU A 23 1.63 20.90 7.11
C GLU A 23 2.53 19.77 6.61
N LEU A 24 2.99 19.89 5.36
CA LEU A 24 3.92 18.94 4.76
C LEU A 24 5.19 18.90 5.61
N LYS A 25 5.70 17.70 5.90
CA LYS A 25 7.02 17.57 6.52
C LYS A 25 8.05 18.26 5.61
N PRO A 26 9.07 18.94 6.15
CA PRO A 26 10.08 19.60 5.35
C PRO A 26 10.71 18.64 4.32
N GLY A 27 10.65 19.01 3.04
CA GLY A 27 11.17 18.21 1.93
C GLY A 27 10.19 17.20 1.31
N VAL A 28 8.95 17.13 1.78
CA VAL A 28 7.90 16.30 1.15
C VAL A 28 7.17 17.11 0.09
N ASP A 29 7.11 16.58 -1.12
CA ASP A 29 6.39 17.21 -2.21
C ASP A 29 4.86 17.10 -2.03
N SER A 30 4.17 18.15 -2.46
CA SER A 30 2.72 18.28 -2.31
C SER A 30 1.93 17.33 -3.23
N GLU A 31 2.53 16.84 -4.33
CA GLU A 31 1.91 15.84 -5.18
C GLU A 31 2.10 14.43 -4.63
N GLU A 32 3.29 14.11 -4.10
CA GLU A 32 3.52 12.81 -3.45
C GLU A 32 2.55 12.56 -2.29
N ASN A 33 2.22 13.60 -1.51
CA ASN A 33 1.28 13.47 -0.38
C ASN A 33 -0.20 13.36 -0.81
N ARG A 34 -0.54 13.74 -2.06
CA ARG A 34 -1.92 13.62 -2.57
C ARG A 34 -2.31 12.17 -2.85
N TRP A 35 -1.34 11.29 -3.05
CA TRP A 35 -1.56 9.94 -3.56
C TRP A 35 -0.91 8.88 -2.66
N ASN A 36 -1.21 8.94 -1.36
CA ASN A 36 -0.84 7.89 -0.42
C ASN A 36 -1.75 6.66 -0.63
N HIS A 37 -1.43 5.86 -1.64
CA HIS A 37 -2.07 4.58 -1.91
C HIS A 37 -1.24 3.41 -1.35
N TYR A 38 -1.90 2.48 -0.68
CA TYR A 38 -1.32 1.26 -0.17
C TYR A 38 -2.06 0.06 -0.75
N ASN A 39 -1.34 -0.75 -1.52
CA ASN A 39 -1.86 -2.00 -2.07
C ASN A 39 -1.35 -3.17 -1.24
N GLU A 40 -2.25 -4.05 -0.85
CA GLU A 40 -1.94 -5.25 -0.09
C GLU A 40 -2.43 -6.50 -0.83
N PHE A 41 -1.67 -7.57 -0.66
CA PHE A 41 -1.89 -8.88 -1.27
C PHE A 41 -1.70 -9.95 -0.20
N VAL A 42 -2.75 -10.71 0.10
CA VAL A 42 -2.74 -11.74 1.15
C VAL A 42 -2.46 -13.08 0.51
N PHE A 43 -1.39 -13.74 0.98
CA PHE A 43 -0.97 -15.06 0.52
C PHE A 43 -1.12 -16.08 1.65
N VAL A 44 -1.67 -17.25 1.35
CA VAL A 44 -1.88 -18.35 2.32
C VAL A 44 -1.20 -19.63 1.82
N ARG A 45 -0.72 -20.44 2.75
CA ARG A 45 -0.21 -21.80 2.51
C ARG A 45 -0.89 -22.74 3.51
N GLU A 46 -1.41 -23.86 3.02
CA GLU A 46 -2.01 -24.93 3.85
C GLU A 46 -0.97 -25.60 4.74
#